data_AF-A0A2H5YQZ8-F1
#
_entry.id   AF-A0A2H5YQZ8-F1
#
_cell.length_a   1.000
_cell.length_b   1.000
_cell.length_c   1.000
_cell.angle_alpha   90.00
_cell.angle_beta   90.00
_cell.angle_gamma   90.00
#
_symmetry.space_group_name_H-M   'P 1'
#
loop_
_entity.id
_entity.type
_entity.pdbx_description
1 polymer ?
#
loop_
_entity_poly.entity_id
_entity_poly.type
_entity_poly.pdbx_seq_one_letter_code
_entity_poly.pdbx_strand_id
1 'polypeptide(L)'
;MIRPKIAMPQAALDLARRLLSLAEEQHAAAQAGDWIRALECADHRAALVAAISHLDPATLDSAERDTMVEILARVQAYDEEVARLVRQARRATLAALGELGRSEAMALGYRRSNPVEPRATLFDEEA
;
A
#
# COMPACT_ATOMS: atom_id res chain seq x y z
N MET A 1 18.54 -44.20 17.36
CA MET A 1 18.58 -43.05 16.43
C MET A 1 17.23 -42.35 16.49
N ILE A 2 17.11 -41.33 17.35
CA ILE A 2 15.85 -40.64 17.63
C ILE A 2 15.70 -39.53 16.59
N ARG A 3 14.69 -39.62 15.72
CA ARG A 3 14.35 -38.50 14.81
C ARG A 3 13.85 -37.32 15.66
N PRO A 4 14.39 -36.10 15.51
CA PRO A 4 13.80 -34.94 16.15
C PRO A 4 12.42 -34.70 15.50
N LYS A 5 11.36 -34.97 16.25
CA LYS A 5 9.96 -34.77 15.84
C LYS A 5 9.49 -33.39 16.31
N ILE A 6 10.24 -32.35 15.94
CA ILE A 6 9.96 -30.96 16.30
C ILE A 6 10.06 -30.13 15.01
N ALA A 7 9.04 -29.31 14.73
CA ALA A 7 9.10 -27.98 14.08
C ALA A 7 8.17 -27.69 12.88
N MET A 8 7.34 -28.62 12.37
CA MET A 8 6.48 -28.30 11.21
C MET A 8 5.17 -27.55 11.56
N PRO A 9 4.40 -27.92 12.62
CA PRO A 9 3.10 -27.29 12.89
C PRO A 9 3.18 -25.88 13.51
N GLN A 10 4.10 -25.70 14.47
CA GLN A 10 4.36 -24.41 15.11
C GLN A 10 4.79 -23.36 14.06
N ALA A 11 5.64 -23.76 13.12
CA ALA A 11 6.12 -22.88 12.05
C ALA A 11 4.98 -22.40 11.12
N ALA A 12 3.98 -23.24 10.85
CA ALA A 12 2.83 -22.87 10.04
C ALA A 12 1.96 -21.79 10.70
N LEU A 13 1.62 -21.98 11.98
CA LEU A 13 0.85 -20.98 12.73
C LEU A 13 1.64 -19.69 12.97
N ASP A 14 2.95 -19.77 13.13
CA ASP A 14 3.80 -18.59 13.27
C ASP A 14 3.87 -17.77 11.97
N LEU A 15 3.94 -18.44 10.80
CA LEU A 15 3.81 -17.77 9.51
C LEU A 15 2.45 -17.05 9.38
N ALA A 16 1.36 -17.71 9.78
CA ALA A 16 0.02 -17.13 9.72
C ALA A 16 -0.13 -15.92 10.66
N ARG A 17 0.37 -16.02 11.89
CA ARG A 17 0.38 -14.90 12.85
C ARG A 17 1.22 -13.73 12.33
N ARG A 18 2.37 -14.02 11.70
CA ARG A 18 3.20 -12.99 11.08
C ARG A 18 2.49 -12.31 9.91
N LEU A 19 1.77 -13.08 9.09
CA LEU A 19 0.94 -12.56 8.01
C LEU A 19 -0.15 -11.62 8.56
N LEU A 20 -0.83 -12.01 9.63
CA LEU A 20 -1.85 -11.19 10.29
C LEU A 20 -1.27 -9.88 10.84
N SER A 21 -0.13 -9.94 11.53
CA SER A 21 0.53 -8.74 12.06
C SER A 21 0.90 -7.75 10.94
N LEU A 22 1.36 -8.24 9.79
CA LEU A 22 1.64 -7.37 8.64
C LEU A 22 0.36 -6.84 7.98
N ALA A 23 -0.75 -7.59 7.99
CA ALA A 23 -2.04 -7.11 7.49
C ALA A 23 -2.59 -5.97 8.37
N GLU A 24 -2.47 -6.11 9.70
CA GLU A 24 -2.81 -5.07 10.67
C GLU A 24 -1.95 -3.81 10.46
N GLU A 25 -0.64 -3.99 10.27
CA GLU A 25 0.28 -2.88 10.00
C GLU A 25 0.00 -2.17 8.67
N GLN A 26 -0.23 -2.94 7.59
CA GLN A 26 -0.58 -2.39 6.29
C GLN A 26 -1.86 -1.57 6.37
N HIS A 27 -2.86 -2.08 7.08
CA HIS A 27 -4.12 -1.38 7.28
C HIS A 27 -3.92 -0.09 8.08
N ALA A 28 -3.14 -0.11 9.17
CA ALA A 28 -2.82 1.08 9.94
C ALA A 28 -2.08 2.15 9.10
N ALA A 29 -1.10 1.73 8.29
CA ALA A 29 -0.38 2.62 7.38
C ALA A 29 -1.31 3.22 6.31
N ALA A 30 -2.18 2.40 5.70
CA ALA A 30 -3.17 2.86 4.73
C ALA A 30 -4.18 3.85 5.35
N GLN A 31 -4.61 3.63 6.60
CA GLN A 31 -5.46 4.58 7.34
C GLN A 31 -4.76 5.91 7.61
N ALA A 32 -3.45 5.87 7.91
CA ALA A 32 -2.63 7.06 8.12
C ALA A 32 -2.27 7.80 6.80
N GLY A 33 -2.56 7.20 5.64
CA GLY A 33 -2.17 7.71 4.33
C GLY A 33 -0.68 7.50 4.00
N ASP A 34 0.03 6.69 4.78
CA ASP A 34 1.41 6.28 4.51
C ASP A 34 1.43 5.13 3.50
N TRP A 35 1.27 5.48 2.23
CA TRP A 35 1.19 4.51 1.13
C TRP A 35 2.52 3.80 0.85
N ILE A 36 3.66 4.40 1.24
CA ILE A 36 4.96 3.76 1.10
C ILE A 36 5.03 2.59 2.08
N ARG A 37 4.76 2.85 3.37
CA ARG A 37 4.76 1.79 4.38
C ARG A 37 3.72 0.70 4.07
N ALA A 38 2.52 1.10 3.64
CA ALA A 38 1.49 0.14 3.25
C ALA A 38 1.94 -0.80 2.12
N LEU A 39 2.71 -0.29 1.14
CA LEU A 39 3.25 -1.09 0.04
C LEU A 39 4.36 -2.04 0.51
N GLU A 40 5.29 -1.57 1.35
CA GLU A 40 6.33 -2.43 1.94
C GLU A 40 5.74 -3.61 2.71
N CYS A 41 4.68 -3.37 3.49
CA CYS A 41 3.96 -4.44 4.17
C CYS A 41 3.35 -5.43 3.16
N ALA A 42 2.76 -4.95 2.05
CA ALA A 42 2.18 -5.82 1.02
C ALA A 42 3.23 -6.74 0.38
N ASP A 43 4.42 -6.23 0.07
CA ASP A 43 5.52 -7.02 -0.51
C ASP A 43 5.98 -8.13 0.46
N HIS A 44 6.17 -7.80 1.74
CA HIS A 44 6.50 -8.80 2.75
C HIS A 44 5.39 -9.84 2.95
N ARG A 45 4.11 -9.44 2.87
CA ARG A 45 2.98 -10.36 2.96
C ARG A 45 2.92 -11.32 1.78
N ALA A 46 3.23 -10.88 0.56
CA ALA A 46 3.25 -11.74 -0.61
C ALA A 46 4.21 -12.94 -0.44
N ALA A 47 5.39 -12.70 0.14
CA ALA A 47 6.35 -13.77 0.46
C ALA A 47 5.80 -14.77 1.48
N LEU A 48 5.08 -14.30 2.51
CA LEU A 48 4.46 -15.17 3.52
C LEU A 48 3.29 -15.98 2.96
N VAL A 49 2.45 -15.38 2.11
CA VAL A 49 1.36 -16.09 1.42
C VAL A 49 1.92 -17.21 0.55
N ALA A 50 3.00 -16.94 -0.19
CA ALA A 50 3.69 -17.97 -0.97
C ALA A 50 4.23 -19.10 -0.07
N ALA A 51 4.87 -18.77 1.05
CA ALA A 51 5.35 -19.77 2.01
C ALA A 51 4.21 -20.63 2.58
N ILE A 52 3.10 -20.01 2.98
CA ILE A 52 1.92 -20.71 3.50
C ILE A 52 1.29 -21.62 2.44
N SER A 53 1.29 -21.20 1.16
CA SER A 53 0.72 -22.00 0.06
C SER A 53 1.46 -23.32 -0.21
N HIS A 54 2.70 -23.44 0.25
CA HIS A 54 3.51 -24.66 0.14
C HIS A 54 3.35 -25.60 1.35
N LEU A 55 2.60 -25.21 2.38
CA LEU A 55 2.32 -26.07 3.52
C LEU A 55 1.32 -27.16 3.13
N ASP A 56 1.55 -28.37 3.62
CA ASP A 56 0.58 -29.47 3.52
C ASP A 56 -0.42 -29.39 4.69
N PRO A 57 -1.71 -29.05 4.46
CA PRO A 57 -2.71 -28.92 5.52
C PRO A 57 -2.99 -30.23 6.26
N ALA A 58 -2.65 -31.39 5.67
CA ALA A 58 -2.81 -32.69 6.31
C ALA A 58 -1.82 -32.90 7.48
N THR A 59 -0.75 -32.08 7.54
CA THR A 59 0.25 -32.13 8.61
C THR A 59 -0.16 -31.40 9.88
N LEU A 60 -1.23 -30.59 9.82
CA LEU A 60 -1.81 -29.87 10.95
C LEU A 60 -2.87 -30.73 11.65
N ASP A 61 -3.00 -30.59 12.96
CA ASP A 61 -4.15 -31.14 13.68
C ASP A 61 -5.42 -30.32 13.45
N SER A 62 -6.55 -30.77 14.01
CA SER A 62 -7.84 -30.08 13.81
C SER A 62 -7.84 -28.67 14.40
N ALA A 63 -7.33 -28.49 15.62
CA ALA A 63 -7.35 -27.21 16.31
C ALA A 63 -6.41 -26.20 15.63
N GLU A 64 -5.27 -26.67 15.14
CA GLU A 64 -4.32 -25.88 14.36
C GLU A 64 -4.93 -25.42 13.03
N ARG A 65 -5.65 -26.30 12.32
CA ARG A 65 -6.36 -25.92 11.10
C ARG A 65 -7.45 -24.88 11.37
N ASP A 66 -8.25 -25.08 12.42
CA ASP A 66 -9.31 -24.12 12.78
C ASP A 66 -8.71 -22.75 13.10
N THR A 67 -7.61 -22.72 13.87
CA THR A 67 -6.86 -21.49 14.18
C THR A 67 -6.31 -20.82 12.90
N MET A 68 -5.73 -21.61 11.98
CA MET A 68 -5.23 -21.12 10.70
C MET A 68 -6.35 -20.46 9.88
N VAL A 69 -7.51 -21.12 9.80
CA VAL A 69 -8.68 -20.59 9.08
C VAL A 69 -9.15 -19.28 9.69
N GLU A 70 -9.24 -19.18 11.02
CA GLU A 70 -9.62 -17.94 11.71
C GLU A 70 -8.64 -16.79 11.42
N ILE A 71 -7.33 -17.08 11.44
CA ILE A 71 -6.31 -16.09 11.14
C ILE A 71 -6.43 -15.61 9.68
N LEU A 72 -6.56 -16.53 8.73
CA LEU A 72 -6.68 -16.19 7.31
C LEU A 72 -7.97 -15.40 7.01
N ALA A 73 -9.07 -15.73 7.68
CA ALA A 73 -10.31 -14.96 7.58
C ALA A 73 -10.13 -13.51 8.07
N ARG A 74 -9.40 -13.31 9.18
CA ARG A 74 -9.06 -11.95 9.67
C ARG A 74 -8.17 -11.20 8.69
N VAL A 75 -7.16 -11.86 8.11
CA VAL A 75 -6.30 -11.28 7.09
C VAL A 75 -7.14 -10.80 5.89
N GLN A 76 -8.07 -11.62 5.42
CA GLN A 76 -8.96 -11.27 4.32
C GLN A 76 -9.83 -10.04 4.63
N ALA A 77 -10.36 -9.94 5.86
CA ALA A 77 -11.12 -8.76 6.28
C ALA A 77 -10.27 -7.47 6.21
N TYR A 78 -8.99 -7.53 6.61
CA TYR A 78 -8.07 -6.40 6.45
C TYR A 78 -7.80 -6.07 4.98
N ASP A 79 -7.69 -7.08 4.11
CA ASP A 79 -7.50 -6.86 2.67
C ASP A 79 -8.67 -6.12 2.02
N GLU A 80 -9.90 -6.45 2.42
CA GLU A 80 -11.10 -5.75 1.96
C GLU A 80 -11.10 -4.28 2.39
N GLU A 81 -10.73 -4.00 3.64
CA GLU A 81 -10.61 -2.63 4.17
C GLU A 81 -9.48 -1.84 3.49
N VAL A 82 -8.31 -2.44 3.30
CA VAL A 82 -7.20 -1.81 2.57
C VAL A 82 -7.61 -1.52 1.13
N ALA A 83 -8.27 -2.45 0.44
CA ALA A 83 -8.77 -2.23 -0.91
C ALA A 83 -9.77 -1.08 -0.97
N ARG A 84 -10.65 -0.94 0.04
CA ARG A 84 -11.57 0.20 0.17
C ARG A 84 -10.80 1.52 0.31
N LEU A 85 -9.80 1.57 1.18
CA LEU A 85 -8.96 2.76 1.41
C LEU A 85 -8.18 3.16 0.16
N VAL A 86 -7.56 2.21 -0.55
CA VAL A 86 -6.83 2.47 -1.80
C VAL A 86 -7.75 3.05 -2.87
N ARG A 87 -8.96 2.51 -3.04
CA ARG A 87 -9.95 3.07 -3.99
C ARG A 87 -10.34 4.49 -3.62
N GLN A 88 -10.52 4.78 -2.33
CA GLN A 88 -10.81 6.13 -1.85
C GLN A 88 -9.66 7.09 -2.13
N ALA A 89 -8.43 6.70 -1.80
CA ALA A 89 -7.23 7.49 -2.05
C ALA A 89 -7.06 7.80 -3.55
N ARG A 90 -7.23 6.79 -4.41
CA ARG A 90 -7.20 6.97 -5.88
C ARG A 90 -8.20 8.01 -6.36
N ARG A 91 -9.45 7.98 -5.86
CA ARG A 91 -10.46 8.99 -6.22
C ARG A 91 -10.05 10.39 -5.78
N ALA A 92 -9.53 10.53 -4.57
CA ALA A 92 -9.06 11.81 -4.05
C ALA A 92 -7.89 12.37 -4.88
N THR A 93 -6.91 11.53 -5.21
CA THR A 93 -5.76 11.93 -6.05
C THR A 93 -6.19 12.35 -7.45
N LEU A 94 -7.13 11.63 -8.08
CA LEU A 94 -7.65 12.02 -9.39
C LEU A 94 -8.41 13.36 -9.35
N ALA A 95 -9.18 13.61 -8.29
CA ALA A 95 -9.85 14.90 -8.10
C ALA A 95 -8.82 16.04 -7.96
N ALA A 96 -7.78 15.83 -7.15
CA ALA A 96 -6.70 16.80 -6.95
C ALA A 96 -5.93 17.10 -8.25
N LEU A 97 -5.62 16.07 -9.05
CA LEU A 97 -5.00 16.24 -10.37
C LEU A 97 -5.91 17.04 -11.32
N GLY A 98 -7.23 16.83 -11.26
CA GLY A 98 -8.19 17.62 -12.01
C GLY A 98 -8.19 19.11 -11.65
N GLU A 99 -8.07 19.44 -10.36
CA GLU A 99 -7.95 20.82 -9.90
C GLU A 99 -6.63 21.47 -10.32
N LEU A 100 -5.53 20.73 -10.26
CA LEU A 100 -4.24 21.20 -10.73
C LEU A 100 -4.30 21.53 -12.23
N GLY A 101 -4.87 20.64 -13.05
CA GLY A 101 -5.05 20.89 -14.48
C GLY A 101 -5.91 22.13 -14.79
N ARG A 102 -6.97 22.37 -14.00
CA ARG A 102 -7.76 23.61 -14.11
C ARG A 102 -6.94 24.85 -13.76
N SER A 103 -6.16 24.78 -12.69
CA SER A 103 -5.31 25.87 -12.23
C SER A 103 -4.23 26.22 -13.26
N GLU A 104 -3.61 25.21 -13.85
CA GLU A 104 -2.63 25.39 -14.94
C GLU A 104 -3.26 26.00 -16.19
N ALA A 105 -4.46 25.54 -16.59
CA ALA A 105 -5.19 26.10 -17.71
C ALA A 105 -5.54 27.59 -17.50
N MET A 106 -5.97 27.95 -16.28
CA MET A 106 -6.23 29.35 -15.92
C MET A 106 -4.96 30.20 -15.96
N ALA A 107 -3.85 29.72 -15.40
CA ALA A 107 -2.57 30.43 -15.41
C ALA A 107 -2.02 30.62 -16.84
N LEU A 108 -2.22 29.63 -17.72
CA LEU A 108 -1.89 29.74 -19.15
C LEU A 108 -2.78 30.75 -19.86
N GLY A 109 -4.10 30.74 -19.60
CA GLY A 109 -5.04 31.72 -20.15
C GLY A 109 -4.67 33.15 -19.74
N TYR A 110 -4.39 33.37 -18.45
CA TYR A 110 -3.98 34.67 -17.95
C TYR A 110 -2.70 35.20 -18.61
N ARG A 111 -1.68 34.35 -18.78
CA ARG A 111 -0.44 34.70 -19.48
C ARG A 111 -0.66 35.08 -20.95
N ARG A 112 -1.59 34.40 -21.64
CA ARG A 112 -1.90 34.72 -23.06
C ARG A 112 -2.66 36.04 -23.18
N SER A 113 -3.58 36.32 -22.26
CA SER A 113 -4.40 37.54 -22.28
C SER A 113 -3.66 38.78 -21.75
N ASN A 114 -2.60 38.59 -20.97
CA ASN A 114 -1.74 39.67 -20.47
C ASN A 114 -0.28 39.40 -20.89
N PRO A 115 0.06 39.55 -22.19
CA PRO A 115 1.44 39.46 -22.61
C PRO A 115 2.22 40.55 -21.89
N VAL A 116 3.17 40.16 -21.05
CA VAL A 116 4.17 41.10 -20.55
C VAL A 116 5.07 41.40 -21.74
N GLU A 117 4.92 42.58 -22.33
CA GLU A 117 5.93 43.06 -23.28
C GLU A 117 7.28 42.99 -22.59
N PRO A 118 8.31 42.36 -23.20
CA PRO A 118 9.65 42.51 -22.68
C PRO A 118 9.93 44.00 -22.69
N ARG A 119 10.09 44.61 -21.51
CA ARG A 119 10.61 45.97 -21.40
C ARG A 119 11.91 45.96 -22.19
N ALA A 120 11.88 46.55 -23.38
CA ALA A 120 13.09 46.88 -24.11
C ALA A 120 13.96 47.63 -23.10
N THR A 121 15.08 47.03 -22.76
CA THR A 121 16.08 47.64 -21.89
C THR A 121 16.46 48.97 -22.54
N LEU A 122 15.98 50.07 -21.97
CA LEU A 122 16.57 51.40 -22.10
C LEU A 122 17.96 51.32 -21.46
N PHE A 123 18.90 50.67 -22.15
CA PHE A 123 20.31 50.92 -21.91
C PHE A 123 20.61 52.22 -22.66
N ASP A 124 20.62 53.33 -21.93
CA ASP A 124 21.41 54.48 -22.37
C ASP A 124 22.88 54.05 -22.26
N GLU A 125 23.51 53.87 -23.42
CA GLU A 125 24.96 53.98 -23.53
C GLU A 125 25.32 55.44 -23.27
N GLU A 126 25.71 55.79 -22.05
CA GLU A 126 26.43 57.03 -21.80
C GLU A 126 27.93 56.80 -22.10
N ALA A 127 28.37 57.52 -23.13
CA ALA A 127 29.73 57.65 -23.64
C ALA A 127 30.55 58.71 -22.90
#